data_AF-A0A2N7JT20-F1
#
_entry.id   AF-A0A2N7JT20-F1
#
_cell.length_a   1.000
_cell.length_b   1.000
_cell.length_c   1.000
_cell.angle_alpha   90.00
_cell.angle_beta   90.00
_cell.angle_gamma   90.00
#
_symmetry.space_group_name_H-M   'P 1'
#
loop_
_entity.id
_entity.type
_entity.pdbx_description
1 polymer ?
#
loop_
_entity_poly.entity_id
_entity_poly.type
_entity_poly.pdbx_seq_one_letter_code
_entity_poly.pdbx_strand_id
1 'polypeptide(L)' 'MNFKAILDKIKPTSNQGSSQVVMLGNDAVYMSSTEPELQVTSIPVVNGDWESALKKSLNSEAFTRAC' A
#
# COMPACT_ATOMS: atom_id res chain seq x y z
N MET A 1 0.62 11.79 -15.81
CA MET A 1 1.12 10.58 -15.10
C MET A 1 0.45 9.35 -15.71
N ASN A 2 1.16 8.23 -15.89
CA ASN A 2 0.64 7.04 -16.60
C ASN A 2 0.13 5.99 -15.60
N PHE A 3 -1.18 5.99 -15.34
CA PHE A 3 -1.86 5.07 -14.41
C PHE A 3 -1.58 3.59 -14.73
N LYS A 4 -1.41 3.25 -16.01
CA LYS A 4 -1.07 1.89 -16.45
C LYS A 4 0.30 1.45 -15.93
N ALA A 5 1.28 2.35 -15.88
CA ALA A 5 2.62 2.03 -15.36
C ALA A 5 2.62 1.79 -13.84
N ILE A 6 1.62 2.32 -13.12
CA ILE A 6 1.41 2.07 -11.70
C ILE A 6 0.73 0.71 -11.51
N LEU A 7 -0.34 0.43 -12.27
CA LEU A 7 -1.04 -0.86 -12.23
C LEU A 7 -0.14 -2.04 -12.62
N ASP A 8 0.72 -1.87 -13.62
CA ASP A 8 1.65 -2.92 -14.06
C ASP A 8 2.67 -3.30 -12.96
N LYS A 9 2.92 -2.41 -11.98
CA LYS A 9 3.74 -2.70 -10.79
C LYS A 9 2.97 -3.39 -9.66
N ILE A 10 1.64 -3.31 -9.65
CA ILE A 10 0.75 -3.86 -8.60
C ILE A 10 0.01 -5.11 -9.14
N LYS A 11 0.58 -5.77 -10.15
CA LYS A 11 -0.06 -6.95 -10.78
C LYS A 11 -0.34 -8.01 -9.70
N PRO A 12 -1.58 -8.53 -9.57
CA PRO A 12 -1.87 -9.57 -8.59
C PRO A 12 -1.03 -10.80 -8.92
N THR A 13 -0.16 -11.22 -8.00
CA THR A 13 0.55 -12.49 -8.14
C THR A 13 -0.47 -13.60 -7.90
N SER A 14 -0.56 -14.57 -8.82
CA SER A 14 -1.47 -15.73 -8.68
C SER A 14 -0.95 -16.73 -7.64
N ASN A 15 -0.13 -16.27 -6.72
CA ASN A 15 0.52 -17.09 -5.72
C ASN A 15 -0.47 -17.20 -4.56
N GLN A 16 -0.61 -18.39 -3.99
CA GLN A 16 -1.42 -18.64 -2.79
C GLN A 16 -0.83 -17.94 -1.53
N GLY A 17 -0.15 -16.80 -1.70
CA GLY A 17 0.40 -15.96 -0.65
C GLY A 17 -0.57 -14.85 -0.28
N SER A 18 -0.46 -14.38 0.97
CA SER A 18 -1.20 -13.26 1.49
C SER A 18 -1.02 -12.03 0.60
N SER A 19 -2.12 -11.56 -0.01
CA SER A 19 -2.14 -10.32 -0.78
C SER A 19 -2.30 -9.13 0.16
N GLN A 20 -1.44 -8.12 0.03
CA GLN A 20 -1.55 -6.88 0.78
C GLN A 20 -2.49 -5.92 0.05
N VAL A 21 -3.53 -5.46 0.75
CA VAL A 21 -4.51 -4.50 0.21
C VAL A 21 -4.09 -3.09 0.59
N VAL A 22 -4.04 -2.21 -0.42
CA VAL A 22 -3.80 -0.78 -0.23
C VAL A 22 -5.04 -0.02 -0.66
N MET A 23 -5.58 0.81 0.24
CA MET A 23 -6.73 1.68 -0.03
C MET A 23 -6.30 3.15 0.05
N LEU A 24 -6.55 3.90 -1.02
CA LEU A 24 -6.32 5.33 -1.07
C LEU A 24 -7.59 6.06 -0.62
N GLY A 25 -7.57 6.59 0.60
CA GLY A 25 -8.59 7.52 1.10
C GLY A 25 -8.22 8.98 0.77
N ASN A 26 -9.19 9.88 0.91
CA ASN A 26 -8.96 11.32 0.73
C ASN A 26 -8.04 11.92 1.82
N ASP A 27 -8.04 11.29 2.99
CA ASP A 27 -7.40 11.71 4.24
C ASP A 27 -6.15 10.88 4.55
N ALA A 28 -6.08 9.63 4.10
CA ALA A 28 -4.97 8.73 4.37
C ALA A 28 -4.84 7.59 3.35
N VAL A 29 -3.64 7.03 3.24
CA VAL A 29 -3.37 5.74 2.60
C VAL A 29 -3.43 4.66 3.67
N TYR A 30 -4.28 3.67 3.47
CA TYR A 30 -4.47 2.53 4.37
C TYR A 30 -3.85 1.28 3.77
N MET A 31 -3.17 0.49 4.59
CA MET A 31 -2.59 -0.79 4.18
C MET A 31 -2.95 -1.90 5.16
N SER A 32 -3.40 -3.03 4.63
CA SER A 32 -3.59 -4.25 5.43
C SER A 32 -2.25 -4.88 5.79
N SER A 33 -2.17 -5.60 6.90
CA SER A 33 -1.05 -6.53 7.13
C SER A 33 -1.29 -7.84 6.39
N THR A 34 -0.21 -8.54 6.07
CA THR A 34 -0.23 -9.92 5.57
C THR A 34 -0.18 -10.95 6.70
N GLU A 35 0.05 -10.51 7.94
CA GLU A 35 0.09 -11.35 9.14
C GLU A 35 -1.30 -11.53 9.79
N PRO A 36 -1.64 -12.73 10.29
CA PRO A 36 -2.99 -13.06 10.80
C PRO A 36 -3.47 -12.22 11.99
N GLU A 37 -2.57 -11.54 12.71
CA GLU A 37 -2.88 -10.90 13.99
C GLU A 37 -2.92 -9.36 13.98
N LEU A 38 -2.61 -8.65 12.87
CA LEU A 38 -2.20 -7.24 13.02
C LEU A 38 -2.79 -6.19 12.07
N GLN A 39 -3.30 -5.15 12.75
CA GLN A 39 -3.29 -3.71 12.52
C GLN A 39 -3.15 -3.17 11.09
N VAL A 40 -4.18 -2.42 10.69
CA VAL A 40 -4.15 -1.53 9.52
C VAL A 40 -3.16 -0.40 9.77
N THR A 41 -2.21 -0.22 8.86
CA THR A 41 -1.33 0.95 8.87
C THR A 41 -1.99 2.08 8.10
N SER A 42 -2.09 3.27 8.71
CA SER A 42 -2.63 4.47 8.06
C SER A 42 -1.56 5.55 7.96
N ILE A 43 -1.30 6.04 6.75
CA ILE A 43 -0.40 7.17 6.50
C ILE A 43 -1.22 8.36 6.03
N PRO A 44 -1.26 9.48 6.78
CA PRO A 44 -2.09 10.62 6.41
C PRO A 44 -1.62 11.25 5.10
N VAL A 45 -2.59 11.64 4.29
CA VAL A 45 -2.40 12.44 3.09
C VAL A 45 -2.33 13.91 3.53
N VAL A 46 -1.15 14.52 3.36
CA VAL A 46 -0.92 15.92 3.71
C VAL A 46 -1.04 16.76 2.44
N ASN A 47 -1.84 17.83 2.48
CA ASN A 47 -2.04 18.75 1.35
C ASN A 47 -2.53 18.08 0.04
N GLY A 48 -3.25 16.95 0.15
CA GLY A 48 -3.73 16.20 -1.01
C GLY A 48 -2.64 15.40 -1.75
N ASP A 49 -1.41 15.34 -1.22
CA ASP A 49 -0.29 14.60 -1.81
C ASP A 49 -0.36 13.11 -1.44
N TRP A 50 -1.32 12.42 -2.06
CA TRP A 50 -1.52 10.98 -1.87
C TRP A 50 -0.36 10.15 -2.45
N GLU A 51 0.37 10.68 -3.43
CA GLU A 51 1.49 9.98 -4.05
C GLU A 51 2.69 9.89 -3.11
N SER A 52 3.04 10.98 -2.41
CA SER A 52 4.07 10.95 -1.37
C SER A 52 3.66 10.08 -0.19
N ALA A 53 2.38 10.12 0.20
CA ALA A 53 1.84 9.23 1.24
C ALA A 53 1.97 7.75 0.83
N LEU A 54 1.66 7.41 -0.42
CA LEU A 54 1.81 6.06 -0.95
C LEU A 54 3.29 5.63 -1.02
N LYS A 55 4.19 6.49 -1.48
CA LYS A 55 5.64 6.19 -1.50
C LYS A 55 6.18 5.93 -0.09
N LYS A 56 5.76 6.73 0.90
CA LYS A 56 6.10 6.49 2.31
C LYS A 56 5.54 5.15 2.80
N SER A 57 4.35 4.79 2.34
CA SER A 57 3.70 3.51 2.66
C SER A 57 4.49 2.32 2.10
N LEU A 58 4.90 2.38 0.83
CA LEU A 58 5.68 1.32 0.18
C LEU A 58 7.10 1.17 0.73
N ASN A 59 7.69 2.25 1.25
CA ASN A 59 9.01 2.23 1.90
C ASN A 59 8.93 1.95 3.41
N SER A 60 7.72 1.75 3.95
CA SER A 60 7.54 1.40 5.36
C SER A 60 7.92 -0.05 5.60
N GLU A 61 8.49 -0.35 6.77
CA GLU A 61 8.79 -1.72 7.20
C GLU A 61 7.55 -2.63 7.18
N ALA A 62 6.34 -2.05 7.30
CA ALA A 62 5.06 -2.75 7.17
C ALA A 62 4.82 -3.35 5.78
N PHE A 63 5.46 -2.82 4.74
CA PHE A 63 5.46 -3.36 3.38
C PHE A 63 6.66 -4.31 3.16
N THR A 64 7.81 -4.02 3.78
CA THR A 64 9.07 -4.75 3.54
C THR A 64 9.16 -6.10 4.28
N ARG A 65 8.35 -6.33 5.32
CA ARG A 65 8.31 -7.62 6.04
C ARG A 65 7.63 -8.77 5.27
N ALA A 66 7.09 -8.52 4.08
CA ALA A 66 6.40 -9.52 3.26
C ALA A 66 7.34 -10.37 2.36
N CYS A 67 8.65 -10.40 2.62
CA CYS A 67 9.65 -11.19 1.88
C CYS A 67 10.35 -12.21 2.78
#